data_AF-A0A933KE23-F1
#
_entry.id   AF-A0A933KE23-F1
#
_cell.length_a   1.000
_cell.length_b   1.000
_cell.length_c   1.000
_cell.angle_alpha   90.00
_cell.angle_beta   90.00
_cell.angle_gamma   90.00
#
_symmetry.space_group_name_H-M   'P 1'
#
loop_
_entity.id
_entity.type
_entity.pdbx_description
1 polymer ?
#
loop_
_entity_poly.entity_id
_entity_poly.type
_entity_poly.pdbx_seq_one_letter_code
_entity_poly.pdbx_strand_id
1 'polypeptide(L)'
;MNDRKVIIGGLVIFFILVTFPTWFTVATGNVRKGQRLNETLTEAKKAARAKGECVEPASTMRLRHMELLNDWRDQVVREKKRIYVSSSGRRYRMSLSGTCVDCHGGSKKFCTQCHDAVGSTLFCWDCHSEKGGSTP
;
A
#
# COMPACT_ATOMS: atom_id res chain seq x y z
N MET A 1 -45.55 6.78 -35.43
CA MET A 1 -44.28 6.31 -36.05
C MET A 1 -43.06 7.23 -35.75
N ASN A 2 -43.13 8.14 -34.77
CA ASN A 2 -41.99 9.00 -34.40
C ASN A 2 -41.34 8.60 -33.06
N ASP A 3 -42.03 7.83 -32.21
CA ASP A 3 -41.57 7.49 -30.87
C ASP A 3 -40.31 6.63 -30.90
N ARG A 4 -40.22 5.70 -31.85
CA ARG A 4 -39.01 4.88 -32.07
C ARG A 4 -37.77 5.73 -32.36
N LYS A 5 -37.92 6.83 -33.11
CA LYS A 5 -36.80 7.73 -33.44
C LYS A 5 -36.39 8.57 -32.24
N VAL A 6 -37.35 9.03 -31.43
CA VAL A 6 -37.11 9.77 -30.18
C VAL A 6 -36.40 8.87 -29.15
N ILE A 7 -36.86 7.63 -28.99
CA ILE A 7 -36.25 6.66 -28.06
C ILE A 7 -34.81 6.33 -28.48
N ILE A 8 -34.59 6.03 -29.77
CA ILE A 8 -33.23 5.73 -30.28
C ILE A 8 -32.32 6.95 -30.12
N GLY A 9 -32.81 8.16 -30.41
CA GLY A 9 -32.04 9.40 -30.24
C GLY A 9 -31.62 9.63 -28.79
N GLY A 10 -32.54 9.46 -27.83
CA GLY A 10 -32.24 9.59 -26.41
C GLY A 10 -31.24 8.55 -25.91
N LEU A 11 -31.34 7.31 -26.41
CA LEU A 11 -30.46 6.21 -26.04
C LEU A 11 -29.01 6.46 -26.52
N VAL A 12 -28.85 6.96 -27.75
CA VAL A 12 -27.54 7.36 -28.28
C VAL A 12 -26.90 8.47 -27.44
N ILE A 13 -27.66 9.52 -27.10
CA ILE A 13 -27.18 10.62 -26.24
C ILE A 13 -26.77 10.10 -24.85
N PHE A 14 -27.55 9.19 -24.27
CA PHE A 14 -27.25 8.58 -22.98
C PHE A 14 -25.92 7.80 -23.01
N PHE A 15 -25.70 6.96 -24.01
CA PHE A 15 -24.44 6.22 -24.14
C PHE A 15 -23.23 7.13 -24.38
N ILE A 16 -23.39 8.20 -25.15
CA ILE A 16 -22.34 9.21 -25.33
C ILE A 16 -22.00 9.86 -23.99
N LEU A 17 -22.99 10.31 -23.22
CA LEU A 17 -22.76 10.93 -21.91
C LEU A 17 -22.12 9.98 -20.91
N VAL A 18 -22.55 8.72 -20.84
CA VAL A 18 -22.02 7.72 -19.91
C VAL A 18 -20.60 7.31 -20.27
N THR A 19 -20.27 7.20 -21.56
CA THR A 19 -18.92 6.84 -22.01
C THR A 19 -17.99 8.04 -22.18
N PHE A 20 -18.50 9.27 -22.17
CA PHE A 20 -17.70 10.49 -22.32
C PHE A 20 -16.55 10.59 -21.30
N PRO A 21 -16.74 10.34 -19.98
CA PRO A 21 -15.65 10.43 -19.02
C PRO A 21 -14.48 9.50 -19.33
N THR A 22 -14.76 8.29 -19.85
CA THR A 22 -13.70 7.34 -20.21
C THR A 22 -12.92 7.81 -21.42
N TRP A 23 -13.59 8.28 -22.48
CA TRP A 23 -12.92 8.81 -23.67
C TRP A 23 -12.17 10.11 -23.37
N PHE A 24 -12.73 10.99 -22.55
CA PHE A 24 -12.08 12.22 -22.09
C PHE A 24 -10.82 11.93 -21.28
N THR A 25 -10.85 10.92 -20.41
CA THR A 25 -9.68 10.52 -19.61
C THR A 25 -8.56 9.91 -20.46
N VAL A 26 -8.92 9.17 -21.53
CA VAL A 26 -7.96 8.62 -22.49
C VAL A 26 -7.37 9.73 -23.37
N ALA A 27 -8.20 10.63 -23.90
CA ALA A 27 -7.78 11.74 -24.75
C ALA A 27 -6.86 12.75 -24.01
N THR A 28 -7.10 12.98 -22.73
CA THR A 28 -6.27 13.86 -21.88
C THR A 28 -4.97 13.20 -21.39
N GLY A 29 -4.75 11.89 -21.68
CA GLY A 29 -3.51 11.19 -21.35
C GLY A 29 -3.28 10.90 -19.86
N ASN A 30 -4.27 11.18 -19.00
CA ASN A 30 -4.15 11.05 -17.54
C ASN A 30 -3.86 9.60 -17.09
N VAL A 31 -4.33 8.60 -17.83
CA VAL A 31 -4.06 7.17 -17.56
C VAL A 31 -2.55 6.85 -17.64
N ARG A 32 -1.86 7.36 -18.66
CA ARG A 32 -0.42 7.09 -18.87
C ARG A 32 0.45 7.77 -17.81
N LYS A 33 0.03 8.95 -17.32
CA LYS A 33 0.72 9.66 -16.24
C LYS A 33 0.63 8.90 -14.92
N GLY A 34 -0.55 8.38 -14.58
CA GLY A 34 -0.76 7.53 -13.41
C GLY A 34 0.06 6.22 -13.46
N GLN A 35 0.12 5.57 -14.63
CA GLN A 35 0.96 4.38 -14.83
C GLN A 35 2.45 4.68 -14.70
N ARG A 36 2.97 5.75 -15.32
CA ARG A 36 4.41 6.06 -15.19
C ARG A 36 4.82 6.38 -13.76
N LEU A 37 3.96 7.04 -13.00
CA LEU A 37 4.19 7.30 -11.57
C LEU A 37 4.19 6.01 -10.75
N ASN A 38 3.28 5.07 -11.03
CA ASN A 38 3.25 3.80 -10.30
C ASN A 38 4.47 2.92 -10.61
N GLU A 39 4.94 2.92 -11.86
CA GLU A 39 6.08 2.14 -12.31
C GLU A 39 7.37 2.67 -11.69
N THR A 40 7.59 3.99 -11.74
CA THR A 40 8.74 4.65 -11.11
C THR A 40 8.77 4.49 -9.59
N LEU A 41 7.62 4.58 -8.91
CA LEU A 41 7.52 4.31 -7.47
C LEU A 41 7.84 2.85 -7.14
N THR A 42 7.45 1.92 -8.01
CA THR A 42 7.70 0.48 -7.82
C THR A 42 9.18 0.15 -7.99
N GLU A 43 9.84 0.72 -9.00
CA GLU A 43 11.27 0.54 -9.22
C GLU A 43 12.12 1.20 -8.11
N ALA A 44 11.72 2.38 -7.64
CA ALA A 44 12.36 3.03 -6.49
C ALA A 44 12.24 2.19 -5.20
N LYS A 45 11.07 1.61 -4.94
CA LYS A 45 10.85 0.70 -3.80
C LYS A 45 11.68 -0.58 -3.92
N LYS A 46 11.77 -1.18 -5.11
CA LYS A 46 12.65 -2.34 -5.36
C LYS A 46 14.13 -2.02 -5.15
N ALA A 47 14.59 -0.86 -5.62
CA ALA A 47 15.96 -0.40 -5.42
C ALA A 47 16.28 -0.15 -3.94
N ALA A 48 15.36 0.47 -3.18
CA ALA A 48 15.50 0.66 -1.74
C ALA A 48 15.58 -0.68 -0.98
N ARG A 49 14.77 -1.67 -1.38
CA ARG A 49 14.82 -3.03 -0.84
C ARG A 49 16.15 -3.71 -1.14
N ALA A 50 16.66 -3.58 -2.37
CA ALA A 50 17.95 -4.14 -2.78
C ALA A 50 19.12 -3.54 -1.98
N LYS A 51 19.01 -2.27 -1.57
CA LYS A 51 20.01 -1.58 -0.74
C LYS A 51 19.83 -1.79 0.78
N GLY A 52 18.74 -2.42 1.21
CA GLY A 52 18.42 -2.58 2.63
C GLY A 52 18.07 -1.25 3.33
N GLU A 53 17.71 -0.23 2.56
CA GLU A 53 17.48 1.13 3.02
C GLU A 53 15.97 1.40 3.18
N CYS A 54 15.26 0.57 3.94
CA CYS A 54 13.86 0.83 4.29
C CYS A 54 13.81 1.89 5.42
N VAL A 55 13.46 1.52 6.66
CA VAL A 55 13.32 2.47 7.79
C VAL A 55 14.65 2.68 8.53
N GLU A 56 15.38 1.60 8.79
CA GLU A 56 16.71 1.61 9.41
C GLU A 56 17.56 0.51 8.75
N PRO A 57 18.89 0.50 8.95
CA PRO A 57 19.75 -0.58 8.50
C PRO A 57 19.30 -1.95 9.02
N ALA A 58 19.59 -2.99 8.24
CA ALA A 58 19.18 -4.35 8.58
C ALA A 58 19.81 -4.87 9.90
N SER A 59 20.96 -4.36 10.32
CA SER A 59 21.57 -4.66 11.63
C SER A 59 20.72 -4.12 12.78
N THR A 60 20.31 -2.85 12.70
CA THR A 60 19.43 -2.19 13.69
C THR A 60 18.09 -2.90 13.79
N MET A 61 17.49 -3.23 12.65
CA MET A 61 16.20 -3.93 12.63
C MET A 61 16.31 -5.30 13.29
N ARG A 62 17.33 -6.11 13.04
CA ARG A 62 17.47 -7.41 13.72
C ARG A 62 17.61 -7.30 15.25
N LEU A 63 18.25 -6.24 15.74
CA LEU A 63 18.51 -6.05 17.17
C LEU A 63 17.34 -5.40 17.92
N ARG A 64 16.69 -4.40 17.30
CA ARG A 64 15.75 -3.49 17.99
C ARG A 64 14.38 -3.39 17.33
N HIS A 65 14.04 -4.31 16.42
CA HIS A 65 12.75 -4.29 15.70
C HIS A 65 11.55 -4.09 16.62
N MET A 66 11.42 -4.91 17.66
CA MET A 66 10.25 -4.88 18.55
C MET A 66 10.23 -3.66 19.45
N GLU A 67 11.40 -3.15 19.85
CA GLU A 67 11.49 -1.91 20.60
C GLU A 67 10.98 -0.73 19.76
N LEU A 68 11.45 -0.61 18.51
CA LEU A 68 10.97 0.41 17.58
C LEU A 68 9.45 0.31 17.36
N LEU A 69 8.91 -0.90 17.20
CA LEU A 69 7.48 -1.11 17.01
C LEU A 69 6.65 -0.74 18.25
N ASN A 70 7.15 -1.04 19.45
CA ASN A 70 6.49 -0.65 20.70
C ASN A 70 6.49 0.87 20.87
N ASP A 71 7.61 1.53 20.59
CA ASP A 71 7.72 2.99 20.61
C ASP A 71 6.77 3.63 19.60
N TRP A 72 6.72 3.09 18.38
CA TRP A 72 5.78 3.56 17.36
C TRP A 72 4.34 3.38 17.81
N ARG A 73 3.98 2.24 18.41
CA ARG A 73 2.64 2.01 18.95
C ARG A 73 2.27 3.06 19.98
N ASP A 74 3.14 3.33 20.95
CA ASP A 74 2.84 4.26 22.03
C ASP A 74 2.81 5.72 21.52
N GLN A 75 3.75 6.12 20.66
CA GLN A 75 3.72 7.42 19.99
C GLN A 75 2.45 7.62 19.16
N VAL A 76 1.99 6.57 18.49
CA VAL A 76 0.79 6.63 17.65
C VAL A 76 -0.48 6.67 18.50
N VAL A 77 -0.64 5.73 19.42
CA VAL A 77 -1.89 5.56 20.17
C VAL A 77 -2.02 6.60 21.28
N ARG A 78 -0.93 6.89 22.00
CA ARG A 78 -0.96 7.74 23.20
C ARG A 78 -0.63 9.20 22.88
N GLU A 79 0.38 9.43 22.05
CA GLU A 79 0.90 10.78 21.80
C GLU A 79 0.38 11.45 20.53
N LYS A 80 -0.40 10.71 19.71
CA LYS A 80 -0.89 11.16 18.39
C LYS A 80 0.22 11.57 17.42
N LYS A 81 1.48 11.18 17.67
CA LYS A 81 2.59 11.36 16.74
C LYS A 81 2.50 10.29 15.65
N ARG A 82 2.80 10.66 14.40
CA ARG A 82 2.64 9.78 13.23
C ARG A 82 3.87 9.73 12.34
N ILE A 83 4.91 10.52 12.65
CA ILE A 83 6.10 10.65 11.82
C ILE A 83 7.34 10.25 12.62
N TYR A 84 8.07 9.28 12.11
CA TYR A 84 9.37 8.85 12.60
C TYR A 84 10.47 9.43 11.72
N VAL A 85 11.61 9.78 12.31
CA VAL A 85 12.82 10.21 11.59
C VAL A 85 13.89 9.16 11.82
N SER A 86 14.35 8.52 10.75
CA SER A 86 15.39 7.49 10.82
C SER A 86 16.77 8.09 11.10
N SER A 87 17.73 7.24 11.45
CA SER A 87 19.16 7.58 11.53
C SER A 87 19.71 8.27 10.28
N SER A 88 19.17 7.94 9.09
CA SER A 88 19.55 8.58 7.83
C SER A 88 18.86 9.93 7.56
N GLY A 89 18.11 10.47 8.53
CA GLY A 89 17.34 11.72 8.42
C GLY A 89 16.05 11.61 7.59
N ARG A 90 15.72 10.44 7.04
CA ARG A 90 14.50 10.23 6.24
C ARG A 90 13.28 10.15 7.15
N ARG A 91 12.15 10.68 6.66
CA ARG A 91 10.89 10.73 7.39
C ARG A 91 9.98 9.59 6.95
N TYR A 92 9.44 8.85 7.90
CA TYR A 92 8.54 7.74 7.69
C TYR A 92 7.22 7.96 8.42
N ARG A 93 6.12 7.57 7.80
CA ARG A 93 4.85 7.47 8.53
C ARG A 93 4.96 6.23 9.43
N MET A 94 4.59 6.36 10.70
CA MET A 94 4.51 5.22 11.62
C MET A 94 3.30 4.35 11.25
N SER A 95 3.46 3.52 10.21
CA SER A 95 2.41 2.66 9.67
C SER A 95 2.99 1.32 9.24
N LEU A 96 2.43 0.23 9.76
CA LEU A 96 2.85 -1.12 9.36
C LEU A 96 2.59 -1.37 7.88
N SER A 97 1.38 -1.08 7.40
CA SER A 97 0.98 -1.30 6.00
C SER A 97 1.66 -0.30 5.06
N GLY A 98 1.58 0.99 5.37
CA GLY A 98 2.06 2.07 4.50
C GLY A 98 3.55 2.36 4.59
N THR A 99 4.34 1.58 5.35
CA THR A 99 5.79 1.77 5.42
C THR A 99 6.54 0.44 5.46
N CYS A 100 6.23 -0.44 6.42
CA CYS A 100 6.96 -1.70 6.54
C CYS A 100 6.58 -2.67 5.39
N VAL A 101 5.29 -3.00 5.26
CA VAL A 101 4.79 -3.96 4.24
C VAL A 101 5.02 -3.42 2.82
N ASP A 102 4.88 -2.11 2.65
CA ASP A 102 5.18 -1.39 1.42
C ASP A 102 6.63 -1.57 0.92
N CYS A 103 7.61 -1.78 1.82
CA CYS A 103 9.00 -2.05 1.47
C CYS A 103 9.30 -3.56 1.38
N HIS A 104 8.64 -4.37 2.22
CA HIS A 104 8.95 -5.80 2.39
C HIS A 104 8.16 -6.77 1.49
N GLY A 105 7.32 -6.25 0.59
CA GLY A 105 6.74 -7.02 -0.50
C GLY A 105 5.68 -8.02 -0.08
N GLY A 106 4.87 -7.66 0.93
CA GLY A 106 3.67 -8.41 1.32
C GLY A 106 3.70 -8.99 2.74
N SER A 107 2.53 -9.03 3.36
CA SER A 107 2.30 -9.41 4.76
C SER A 107 2.72 -10.84 5.11
N LYS A 108 2.43 -11.80 4.23
CA LYS A 108 2.63 -13.25 4.50
C LYS A 108 4.08 -13.68 4.62
N LYS A 109 5.01 -13.05 3.92
CA LYS A 109 6.43 -13.44 3.96
C LYS A 109 7.26 -12.58 4.91
N PHE A 110 6.77 -11.40 5.28
CA PHE A 110 7.59 -10.43 6.00
C PHE A 110 7.70 -10.70 7.49
N CYS A 111 6.56 -10.84 8.19
CA CYS A 111 6.58 -10.98 9.63
C CYS A 111 6.80 -12.45 10.05
N THR A 112 6.19 -13.38 9.31
CA THR A 112 6.22 -14.83 9.59
C THR A 112 7.62 -15.42 9.56
N GLN A 113 8.51 -15.01 8.65
CA GLN A 113 9.88 -15.55 8.55
C GLN A 113 10.69 -15.43 9.84
N CYS A 114 10.62 -14.26 10.50
CA CYS A 114 11.35 -14.04 11.75
C CYS A 114 10.58 -14.60 12.95
N HIS A 115 9.26 -14.48 12.95
CA HIS A 115 8.41 -14.90 14.08
C HIS A 115 8.34 -16.43 14.22
N ASP A 116 8.28 -17.17 13.11
CA ASP A 116 8.38 -18.63 13.10
C ASP A 116 9.74 -19.10 13.62
N ALA A 117 10.82 -18.43 13.19
CA ALA A 117 12.18 -18.77 13.61
C ALA A 117 12.41 -18.62 15.12
N VAL A 118 11.68 -17.73 15.78
CA VAL A 118 11.75 -17.53 17.24
C VAL A 118 10.57 -18.19 17.98
N GLY A 119 9.76 -19.01 17.30
CA GLY A 119 8.65 -19.75 17.91
C GLY A 119 7.50 -18.88 18.41
N SER A 120 7.33 -17.68 17.85
CA SER A 120 6.26 -16.75 18.22
C SER A 120 5.21 -16.67 17.12
N THR A 121 3.94 -16.81 17.48
CA THR A 121 2.84 -16.75 16.51
C THR A 121 2.29 -15.34 16.38
N LEU A 122 2.22 -14.83 15.16
CA LEU A 122 1.53 -13.57 14.86
C LEU A 122 0.07 -13.84 14.48
N PHE A 123 -0.86 -13.28 15.25
CA PHE A 123 -2.30 -13.39 15.00
C PHE A 123 -2.89 -12.13 14.34
N CYS A 124 -2.05 -11.15 13.99
CA CYS A 124 -2.53 -9.87 13.47
C CYS A 124 -3.40 -10.05 12.22
N TRP A 125 -3.04 -11.00 11.36
CA TRP A 125 -3.74 -11.24 10.09
C TRP A 125 -5.00 -12.09 10.25
N ASP A 126 -5.18 -12.77 11.39
CA ASP A 126 -6.39 -13.53 11.68
C ASP A 126 -7.61 -12.59 11.77
N CYS A 127 -7.37 -11.34 12.18
CA CYS A 127 -8.37 -10.28 12.24
C CYS A 127 -8.20 -9.21 11.14
N HIS A 128 -7.00 -9.03 10.59
CA HIS A 128 -6.69 -7.97 9.60
C HIS A 128 -6.55 -8.46 8.14
N SER A 129 -6.99 -9.68 7.82
CA SER A 129 -7.13 -10.17 6.43
C SER A 129 -8.53 -10.71 6.15
N GLU A 130 -9.05 -10.47 4.94
CA GLU A 130 -10.35 -10.97 4.46
C GLU A 130 -10.34 -12.51 4.50
N LYS A 131 -11.21 -13.10 5.33
CA LYS A 131 -11.52 -14.53 5.50
C LYS A 131 -10.49 -15.51 4.87
N GLY A 132 -9.55 -15.97 5.69
CA GLY A 132 -8.65 -17.05 5.31
C GLY A 132 -7.70 -17.41 6.44
N GLY A 133 -8.28 -17.74 7.59
CA GLY A 133 -7.55 -18.21 8.77
C GLY A 133 -6.69 -19.43 8.44
N SER A 134 -5.47 -19.39 8.96
CA SER A 134 -4.60 -20.55 9.12
C SER A 134 -5.40 -21.69 9.74
N THR A 135 -5.53 -22.78 9.00
CA THR A 135 -5.83 -24.08 9.59
C THR A 135 -4.56 -24.64 10.23
N PRO A 136 -4.67 -25.36 11.35
CA PRO A 136 -3.54 -25.91 12.10
C PRO A 136 -2.73 -26.92 11.29
#